data_AF-A0A8T4S3D5-F1
#
_entry.id   AF-A0A8T4S3D5-F1
#
_cell.length_a   1.000
_cell.length_b   1.000
_cell.length_c   1.000
_cell.angle_alpha   90.00
_cell.angle_beta   90.00
_cell.angle_gamma   90.00
#
_symmetry.space_group_name_H-M   'P 1'
#
loop_
_entity.id
_entity.type
_entity.pdbx_description
1 polymer ?
#
loop_
_entity_poly.entity_id
_entity_poly.type
_entity_poly.pdbx_seq_one_letter_code
_entity_poly.pdbx_strand_id
1 'polypeptide(L)'
;MKYGTTTDDFALVALKNHDSAFLNPKARFYQKKVTLKEIKRSPVVASPLRLFDCSLSVNGGAACILTKDRADVCIKASSLYTDGKRPSDLCDRNLAGV
;
A
#
# COMPACT_ATOMS: atom_id res chain seq x y z
N MET A 1 14.35 -15.16 18.69
CA MET A 1 14.38 -13.67 18.68
C MET A 1 14.43 -13.17 20.11
N LYS A 2 14.95 -11.97 20.37
CA LYS A 2 15.17 -11.45 21.75
C LYS A 2 13.89 -11.36 22.59
N TYR A 3 12.72 -11.20 21.96
CA TYR A 3 11.44 -10.95 22.64
C TYR A 3 10.43 -12.10 22.51
N GLY A 4 10.88 -13.33 22.23
CA GLY A 4 9.98 -14.48 22.07
C GLY A 4 9.18 -14.52 20.77
N THR A 5 9.43 -13.58 19.86
CA THR A 5 8.83 -13.57 18.52
C THR A 5 9.29 -14.75 17.67
N THR A 6 8.37 -15.18 16.81
CA THR A 6 8.49 -16.31 15.89
C THR A 6 8.37 -15.84 14.44
N THR A 7 8.77 -16.69 13.49
CA THR A 7 8.54 -16.43 12.06
C THR A 7 7.06 -16.41 11.69
N ASP A 8 6.22 -17.06 12.49
CA ASP A 8 4.77 -17.07 12.28
C ASP A 8 4.15 -15.71 12.57
N ASP A 9 4.70 -14.96 13.52
CA ASP A 9 4.26 -13.60 13.81
C ASP A 9 4.48 -12.68 12.60
N PHE A 10 5.60 -12.82 11.90
CA PHE A 10 5.85 -12.09 10.65
C PHE A 10 4.87 -12.49 9.54
N ALA A 11 4.57 -13.79 9.42
CA ALA A 11 3.62 -14.27 8.43
C ALA A 11 2.20 -13.69 8.64
N LEU A 12 1.80 -13.44 9.89
CA LEU A 12 0.53 -12.78 10.21
C LEU A 12 0.52 -11.30 9.82
N VAL A 13 1.64 -10.59 10.02
CA VAL A 13 1.78 -9.19 9.58
C VAL A 13 1.68 -9.10 8.06
N ALA A 14 2.39 -9.97 7.34
CA ALA A 14 2.31 -10.04 5.89
C ALA A 14 0.88 -10.34 5.41
N LEU A 15 0.19 -11.31 6.01
CA LEU A 15 -1.19 -11.67 5.65
C LEU A 15 -2.13 -10.47 5.78
N LYS A 16 -2.12 -9.78 6.92
CA LYS A 16 -2.94 -8.58 7.16
C LYS A 16 -2.67 -7.50 6.09
N ASN A 17 -1.40 -7.27 5.77
CA ASN A 17 -1.02 -6.27 4.77
C ASN A 17 -1.52 -6.65 3.37
N HIS A 18 -1.42 -7.94 3.00
CA HIS A 18 -1.94 -8.45 1.72
C HIS A 18 -3.46 -8.43 1.64
N ASP A 19 -4.17 -8.74 2.73
CA ASP A 19 -5.63 -8.65 2.81
C ASP A 19 -6.10 -7.19 2.64
N SER A 20 -5.38 -6.25 3.26
CA SER A 20 -5.64 -4.81 3.09
C SER A 20 -5.34 -4.36 1.65
N ALA A 21 -4.27 -4.89 1.04
CA ALA A 21 -3.91 -4.58 -0.33
C ALA A 21 -4.91 -5.14 -1.36
N PHE A 22 -5.51 -6.30 -1.09
CA PHE A 22 -6.50 -6.95 -1.96
C PHE A 22 -7.70 -6.03 -2.25
N LEU A 23 -8.16 -5.29 -1.24
CA LEU A 23 -9.29 -4.38 -1.33
C LEU A 23 -8.93 -2.98 -1.88
N ASN A 24 -7.64 -2.65 -1.98
CA ASN A 24 -7.21 -1.32 -2.37
C ASN A 24 -6.89 -1.25 -3.89
N PRO A 25 -7.70 -0.54 -4.71
CA PRO A 25 -7.48 -0.41 -6.14
C PRO A 25 -6.16 0.28 -6.53
N LYS A 26 -5.50 0.95 -5.57
CA LYS A 26 -4.20 1.61 -5.76
C LYS A 26 -3.02 0.70 -5.42
N ALA A 27 -3.25 -0.42 -4.74
CA ALA A 27 -2.18 -1.32 -4.32
C ALA A 27 -1.72 -2.24 -5.47
N ARG A 28 -0.45 -2.62 -5.47
CA ARG A 28 0.11 -3.56 -6.47
C ARG A 28 -0.55 -4.94 -6.43
N PHE A 29 -1.05 -5.33 -5.25
CA PHE A 29 -1.75 -6.58 -4.98
C PHE A 29 -3.29 -6.43 -5.03
N TYR A 30 -3.82 -5.40 -5.69
CA TYR A 30 -5.26 -5.26 -5.90
C TYR A 30 -5.83 -6.51 -6.56
N GLN A 31 -6.87 -7.10 -5.93
CA GLN A 31 -7.50 -8.35 -6.36
C GLN A 31 -6.57 -9.58 -6.46
N LYS A 32 -5.36 -9.52 -5.87
CA LYS A 32 -4.42 -10.65 -5.80
C LYS A 32 -4.36 -11.20 -4.40
N LYS A 33 -5.13 -12.27 -4.15
CA LYS A 33 -5.19 -12.89 -2.83
C LYS A 33 -3.89 -13.64 -2.53
N VAL A 34 -3.33 -13.41 -1.34
CA VAL A 34 -2.16 -14.13 -0.82
C VAL A 34 -2.60 -14.88 0.42
N THR A 35 -2.30 -16.17 0.49
CA THR A 35 -2.68 -17.03 1.62
C THR A 35 -1.53 -17.19 2.61
N LEU A 36 -1.85 -17.45 3.87
CA LEU A 36 -0.85 -17.73 4.91
C LEU A 36 0.09 -18.89 4.51
N LYS A 37 -0.43 -19.89 3.80
CA LYS A 37 0.35 -21.04 3.31
C LYS A 37 1.36 -20.63 2.25
N GLU A 38 1.04 -19.67 1.38
CA GLU A 38 1.98 -19.12 0.40
C GLU A 38 3.06 -18.30 1.07
N ILE A 39 2.69 -17.48 2.06
CA ILE A 39 3.63 -16.67 2.85
C ILE A 39 4.66 -17.56 3.53
N LYS A 40 4.21 -18.57 4.27
CA LYS A 40 5.09 -19.51 4.99
C LYS A 40 5.95 -20.41 4.08
N ARG A 41 5.54 -20.64 2.82
CA ARG A 41 6.32 -21.43 1.84
C ARG A 41 7.23 -20.58 0.97
N SER A 42 7.15 -19.26 1.05
CA SER A 42 7.95 -18.37 0.21
C SER A 42 9.45 -18.47 0.51
N PRO A 43 10.34 -18.22 -0.46
CA PRO A 43 11.78 -18.31 -0.26
C PRO A 43 12.26 -17.43 0.89
N VAL A 44 13.25 -17.93 1.65
CA VAL A 44 13.98 -17.12 2.62
C VAL A 44 14.91 -16.19 1.86
N VAL A 45 14.81 -14.88 2.10
CA VAL A 45 15.66 -13.86 1.45
C VAL A 45 16.84 -13.54 2.35
N ALA A 46 16.57 -13.28 3.64
CA ALA A 46 17.58 -13.01 4.65
C ALA A 46 17.10 -13.56 5.99
N SER A 47 17.64 -14.70 6.41
CA SER A 47 17.13 -15.42 7.59
C SER A 47 17.00 -14.48 8.81
N PRO A 48 15.83 -14.41 9.47
CA PRO A 48 14.65 -15.27 9.33
C PRO A 48 13.54 -14.78 8.37
N LEU A 49 13.79 -13.70 7.61
CA LEU A 49 12.82 -13.03 6.73
C LEU A 49 12.65 -13.75 5.39
N ARG A 50 11.40 -13.89 4.96
CA ARG A 50 10.98 -14.47 3.69
C ARG A 50 10.53 -13.40 2.69
N LEU A 51 10.32 -13.81 1.44
CA LEU A 51 10.00 -12.92 0.33
C LEU A 51 8.79 -12.02 0.59
N PHE A 52 7.73 -12.53 1.21
CA PHE A 52 6.53 -11.74 1.52
C PHE A 52 6.67 -10.80 2.73
N ASP A 53 7.76 -10.92 3.50
CA ASP A 53 8.09 -9.98 4.56
C ASP A 53 8.75 -8.70 4.00
N CYS A 54 9.23 -8.75 2.75
CA CYS A 54 9.86 -7.63 2.07
C CYS A 54 8.81 -6.69 1.45
N SER A 55 9.06 -5.38 1.54
CA SER A 55 8.29 -4.40 0.78
C SER A 55 8.52 -4.58 -0.72
N LEU A 56 7.48 -4.33 -1.51
CA LEU A 56 7.58 -4.36 -2.96
C LEU A 56 8.33 -3.15 -3.47
N SER A 57 9.24 -3.36 -4.42
CA SER A 57 9.81 -2.28 -5.20
C SER A 57 8.71 -1.65 -6.07
N VAL A 58 8.43 -0.37 -5.83
CA VAL A 58 7.43 0.42 -6.57
C VAL A 58 8.00 1.80 -6.88
N ASN A 59 7.58 2.37 -8.01
CA ASN A 59 7.83 3.76 -8.36
C ASN A 59 6.54 4.55 -8.16
N GLY A 60 6.59 5.69 -7.47
CA GLY A 60 5.42 6.53 -7.21
C GLY A 60 5.78 7.78 -6.39
N GLY A 61 4.87 8.76 -6.35
CA GLY A 61 5.04 10.00 -5.60
C GLY A 61 3.74 10.43 -4.92
N ALA A 62 3.86 11.04 -3.74
CA ALA A 62 2.75 11.62 -3.00
C ALA A 62 3.21 12.93 -2.36
N ALA A 63 2.32 13.93 -2.31
CA ALA A 63 2.56 15.22 -1.68
C ALA A 63 1.37 15.58 -0.79
N CYS A 64 1.65 16.25 0.34
CA CYS A 64 0.65 16.78 1.25
C CYS A 64 1.03 18.23 1.60
N ILE A 65 0.04 19.13 1.61
CA ILE A 65 0.21 20.52 2.04
C ILE A 65 -0.43 20.64 3.42
N LEU A 66 0.37 21.02 4.42
CA LEU A 66 -0.07 21.16 5.81
C LEU A 66 -0.02 22.64 6.20
N THR A 67 -1.07 23.11 6.88
CA THR A 67 -1.14 24.45 7.47
C THR A 67 -1.67 24.35 8.89
N LYS A 68 -1.21 25.23 9.77
CA LYS A 68 -1.70 25.33 11.15
C LYS A 68 -3.13 25.89 11.19
N ASP A 69 -3.38 26.91 10.39
CA ASP A 69 -4.65 27.64 10.32
C ASP A 69 -5.24 27.50 8.90
N ARG A 70 -6.56 27.65 8.75
CA ARG A 70 -7.20 27.66 7.41
C ARG A 70 -6.54 28.77 6.57
N ALA A 71 -5.91 28.41 5.47
CA ALA A 71 -5.27 29.34 4.55
C ALA A 71 -6.18 29.57 3.33
N ASP A 72 -6.10 30.75 2.71
CA ASP A 72 -6.84 31.10 1.48
C ASP A 72 -6.32 30.36 0.21
N VAL A 73 -5.64 29.23 0.41
CA VAL A 73 -5.10 28.40 -0.66
C VAL A 73 -6.13 27.36 -1.08
N CYS A 74 -6.61 27.46 -2.32
CA CYS A 74 -7.55 26.52 -2.91
C CYS A 74 -6.79 25.41 -3.65
N ILE A 75 -7.06 24.14 -3.31
CA ILE A 75 -6.60 23.00 -4.11
C ILE A 75 -7.38 22.99 -5.43
N LYS A 76 -6.76 23.50 -6.51
CA LYS A 76 -7.38 23.58 -7.83
C LYS A 76 -7.64 22.21 -8.47
N ALA A 77 -6.78 21.23 -8.18
CA ALA A 77 -6.94 19.85 -8.60
C ALA A 77 -6.16 18.94 -7.67
N SER A 78 -6.68 17.74 -7.45
CA SER A 78 -5.93 16.61 -6.92
C SER A 78 -6.18 15.44 -7.84
N SER A 79 -5.10 14.84 -8.35
CA SER A 79 -5.17 13.67 -9.20
C SER A 79 -4.17 12.64 -8.73
N LEU A 80 -4.51 11.38 -8.95
CA LEU A 80 -3.62 10.26 -8.74
C LEU A 80 -3.10 9.81 -10.12
N TYR A 81 -1.84 9.40 -10.19
CA TYR A 81 -1.31 8.76 -11.39
C TYR A 81 -0.76 7.40 -11.04
N THR A 82 -1.21 6.38 -11.78
CA THR A 82 -0.61 5.05 -11.77
C THR A 82 -0.46 4.63 -13.23
N ASP A 83 0.56 3.83 -13.57
CA ASP A 83 0.84 3.41 -14.96
C ASP A 83 -0.35 2.76 -15.69
N GLY A 84 -1.39 2.33 -14.95
CA GLY A 84 -2.60 1.72 -15.50
C GLY A 84 -3.81 2.65 -15.71
N LYS A 85 -3.76 3.93 -15.33
CA LYS A 85 -4.88 4.88 -15.51
C LYS A 85 -4.39 6.22 -16.05
N ARG A 86 -4.96 6.64 -17.17
CA ARG A 86 -4.69 7.95 -17.78
C ARG A 86 -5.36 9.04 -16.94
N PRO A 87 -4.88 10.30 -16.99
CA PRO A 87 -5.46 11.41 -16.24
C PRO A 87 -6.94 11.65 -16.59
N SER A 88 -7.32 11.35 -17.84
CA SER A 88 -8.71 11.35 -18.32
C SER A 88 -9.63 10.42 -17.54
N ASP A 89 -9.08 9.37 -16.92
CA ASP A 89 -9.85 8.30 -16.28
C ASP A 89 -10.08 8.57 -14.77
N LEU A 90 -9.49 9.65 -14.25
CA LEU A 90 -9.53 10.06 -12.83
C LEU A 90 -10.04 11.49 -12.63
N CYS A 91 -10.11 12.27 -13.70
CA CYS A 91 -10.76 13.57 -13.73
C CYS A 91 -12.27 13.37 -13.89
N ASP A 92 -12.96 12.87 -12.86
CA ASP A 92 -14.38 13.19 -12.60
C ASP A 92 -14.96 12.39 -11.43
N ARG A 93 -15.18 13.11 -10.32
CA ARG A 93 -16.43 13.22 -9.53
C ARG A 93 -16.14 13.44 -8.04
N ASN A 94 -16.58 14.60 -7.55
CA ASN A 94 -16.70 15.04 -6.16
C ASN A 94 -15.41 15.43 -5.40
N LEU A 95 -14.92 16.64 -5.72
CA LEU A 95 -14.29 17.56 -4.77
C LEU A 95 -15.30 18.58 -4.18
N ALA A 96 -16.60 18.34 -4.35
CA ALA A 96 -17.64 19.13 -3.70
C ALA A 96 -17.75 18.71 -2.22
N GLY A 97 -16.90 19.29 -1.35
CA GLY A 97 -17.08 19.14 0.09
C GLY A 97 -15.86 19.31 1.00
N VAL A 98 -14.86 20.14 0.65
CA VAL A 98 -13.84 20.62 1.62
C VAL A 98 -13.83 22.15 1.62
#